data_AF-A0AAD9FGR1-F1
#
_entry.id   AF-A0AAD9FGR1-F1
#
_cell.length_a   1.000
_cell.length_b   1.000
_cell.length_c   1.000
_cell.angle_alpha   90.00
_cell.angle_beta   90.00
_cell.angle_gamma   90.00
#
_symmetry.space_group_name_H-M   'P 1'
#
loop_
_entity.id
_entity.type
_entity.pdbx_description
1 polymer ?
#
loop_
_entity_poly.entity_id
_entity_poly.type
_entity_poly.pdbx_seq_one_letter_code
_entity_poly.pdbx_strand_id
1 'polypeptide(L)'
;MDSTALLLVLMGTVCGIPVCKHPCERTIVYNELSFKHISELQDSSVAPWEMSFDTVSDRHPENILYAECKDCTLKNMVAKPIMLQVSVYHNITGPAWCKCPFNLAVGCTCVQKR
;
A
#
# COMPACT_ATOMS: atom_id res chain seq x y z
N MET A 1 50.26 37.09 19.82
CA MET A 1 50.18 37.58 18.43
C MET A 1 49.94 36.35 17.58
N ASP A 2 48.70 35.89 17.60
CA ASP A 2 47.65 36.27 16.64
C ASP A 2 47.73 35.38 15.41
N SER A 3 46.80 34.44 15.33
CA SER A 3 45.93 34.26 14.16
C SER A 3 44.88 33.21 14.48
N THR A 4 43.71 33.70 14.86
CA THR A 4 42.42 33.01 14.80
C THR A 4 41.99 32.71 13.37
N ALA A 5 41.12 31.68 13.24
CA ALA A 5 40.22 31.37 12.13
C ALA A 5 40.88 30.62 10.95
N LEU A 6 40.28 29.57 10.38
CA LEU A 6 38.87 29.39 10.08
C LEU A 6 38.40 27.94 10.34
N LEU A 7 37.30 27.82 11.10
CA LEU A 7 36.36 26.72 10.92
C LEU A 7 35.81 26.78 9.49
N LEU A 8 36.02 25.72 8.71
CA LEU A 8 35.20 25.40 7.54
C LEU A 8 34.41 24.14 7.86
N VAL A 9 33.38 24.32 8.69
CA VAL A 9 32.29 23.33 8.81
C VAL A 9 31.49 23.47 7.52
N LEU A 10 31.75 22.59 6.56
CA LEU A 10 30.83 22.30 5.46
C LEU A 10 29.59 21.64 6.07
N MET A 11 28.67 22.44 6.60
CA MET A 11 27.27 22.06 6.67
C MET A 11 26.75 22.09 5.24
N GLY A 12 27.09 21.05 4.48
CA GLY A 12 26.32 20.67 3.32
C GLY A 12 24.92 20.37 3.83
N THR A 13 24.01 21.32 3.68
CA THR A 13 22.58 21.03 3.64
C THR A 13 22.41 20.07 2.47
N VAL A 14 22.51 18.77 2.75
CA VAL A 14 22.05 17.75 1.83
C VAL A 14 20.56 18.01 1.72
N CYS A 15 20.15 18.74 0.68
CA CYS A 15 18.77 18.74 0.21
C CYS A 15 18.39 17.26 0.17
N GLY A 16 17.57 16.84 1.13
CA GLY A 16 17.30 15.42 1.35
C GLY A 16 16.80 14.85 0.03
N ILE A 17 17.62 14.00 -0.59
CA ILE A 17 17.15 13.22 -1.73
C ILE A 17 15.93 12.47 -1.21
N PRO A 18 14.74 12.59 -1.82
CA PRO A 18 13.59 11.86 -1.33
C PRO A 18 13.90 10.37 -1.39
N VAL A 19 14.09 9.78 -0.21
CA VAL A 19 14.43 8.37 -0.05
C VAL A 19 13.15 7.59 0.19
N CYS A 20 12.94 6.52 -0.58
CA CYS A 20 11.86 5.57 -0.31
C CYS A 20 12.08 4.93 1.05
N LYS A 21 11.09 5.02 1.94
CA LYS A 21 11.14 4.34 3.24
C LYS A 21 11.00 2.84 3.02
N HIS A 22 11.79 2.04 3.72
CA HIS A 22 11.63 0.58 3.72
C HIS A 22 10.18 0.22 4.15
N PRO A 23 9.49 -0.73 3.49
CA PRO A 23 9.96 -1.70 2.48
C PRO A 23 9.84 -1.25 1.01
N CYS A 24 9.76 0.04 0.72
CA CYS A 24 9.63 0.55 -0.64
C CYS A 24 10.96 0.64 -1.39
N GLU A 25 10.91 0.37 -2.69
CA GLU A 25 12.06 0.45 -3.60
C GLU A 25 11.90 1.62 -4.57
N ARG A 26 12.99 2.34 -4.84
CA ARG A 26 12.99 3.40 -5.85
C ARG A 26 12.92 2.78 -7.25
N THR A 27 12.03 3.29 -8.09
CA THR A 27 11.92 2.88 -9.49
C THR A 27 11.70 4.08 -10.42
N ILE A 28 12.12 3.94 -11.67
CA ILE A 28 11.72 4.82 -12.79
C ILE A 28 10.81 4.08 -13.78
N VAL A 29 10.67 2.76 -13.59
CA VAL A 29 9.81 1.90 -14.38
C VAL A 29 8.49 1.75 -13.64
N TYR A 30 7.42 2.17 -14.30
CA TYR A 30 6.06 1.98 -13.86
C TYR A 30 5.48 0.74 -14.55
N ASN A 31 5.15 -0.29 -13.77
CA ASN A 31 4.42 -1.45 -14.27
C ASN A 31 2.97 -1.36 -13.78
N GLU A 32 2.08 -0.98 -14.68
CA GLU A 32 0.64 -1.03 -14.44
C GLU A 32 0.19 -2.47 -14.34
N LEU A 33 -0.10 -2.91 -13.12
CA LEU A 33 -0.79 -4.18 -12.89
C LEU A 33 -2.28 -3.87 -12.81
N SER A 34 -3.02 -4.21 -13.85
CA SER A 34 -4.47 -4.09 -13.86
C SER A 34 -5.09 -5.26 -13.08
N PHE A 35 -5.44 -5.00 -11.81
CA PHE A 35 -6.26 -5.91 -11.03
C PHE A 35 -7.72 -5.46 -11.09
N LYS A 36 -8.56 -6.28 -11.73
CA LYS A 36 -10.02 -6.09 -11.69
C LYS A 36 -10.62 -7.18 -10.83
N HIS A 37 -11.14 -6.81 -9.66
CA HIS A 37 -11.95 -7.71 -8.87
C HIS A 37 -13.27 -7.97 -9.61
N ILE A 38 -13.44 -9.19 -10.13
CA ILE A 38 -14.68 -9.67 -10.72
C ILE A 38 -15.15 -10.80 -9.81
N SER A 39 -15.90 -10.46 -8.78
CA SER A 39 -16.71 -11.43 -8.07
C SER A 39 -18.14 -10.95 -8.14
N GLU A 40 -19.06 -11.87 -8.37
CA GLU A 40 -20.50 -11.69 -8.12
C GLU A 40 -20.90 -12.46 -6.86
N LEU A 41 -19.90 -12.84 -6.05
CA LEU A 41 -20.06 -13.67 -4.86
C LEU A 41 -20.18 -12.84 -3.58
N GLN A 42 -20.07 -11.51 -3.64
CA GLN A 42 -20.06 -10.62 -2.47
C GLN A 42 -21.22 -10.91 -1.53
N ASP A 43 -22.42 -11.02 -2.08
CA ASP A 43 -23.66 -11.21 -1.32
C ASP A 43 -24.05 -12.68 -1.19
N SER A 44 -23.58 -13.56 -2.08
CA SER A 44 -23.92 -15.00 -2.10
C SER A 44 -22.91 -15.88 -1.37
N SER A 45 -21.76 -15.34 -0.98
CA SER A 45 -20.73 -16.03 -0.21
C SER A 45 -21.21 -16.34 1.21
N VAL A 46 -20.77 -17.48 1.75
CA VAL A 46 -20.93 -17.81 3.18
C VAL A 46 -20.14 -16.88 4.11
N ALA A 47 -19.13 -16.21 3.56
CA ALA A 47 -18.40 -15.09 4.16
C ALA A 47 -18.63 -13.86 3.26
N PRO A 48 -19.76 -13.16 3.39
CA PRO A 48 -20.06 -12.03 2.51
C PRO A 48 -19.12 -10.85 2.79
N TRP A 49 -18.99 -9.94 1.83
CA TRP A 49 -18.18 -8.73 1.98
C TRP A 49 -18.79 -7.55 1.23
N GLU A 50 -18.42 -6.35 1.65
CA GLU A 50 -18.67 -5.11 0.90
C GLU A 50 -17.38 -4.64 0.23
N MET A 51 -17.54 -3.83 -0.82
CA MET A 51 -16.39 -3.20 -1.47
C MET A 51 -16.26 -1.77 -0.98
N SER A 52 -15.07 -1.44 -0.48
CA SER A 52 -14.72 -0.13 0.06
C SER A 52 -13.54 0.47 -0.70
N PHE A 53 -13.44 1.81 -0.70
CA PHE A 53 -12.38 2.54 -1.40
C PHE A 53 -11.31 3.04 -0.44
N ASP A 54 -10.06 2.89 -0.85
CA ASP A 54 -8.91 3.55 -0.24
C ASP A 54 -8.33 4.53 -1.26
N THR A 55 -8.42 5.82 -0.94
CA THR A 55 -8.03 6.92 -1.82
C THR A 55 -6.85 7.67 -1.21
N VAL A 56 -5.71 7.65 -1.91
CA VAL A 56 -4.47 8.28 -1.47
C VAL A 56 -3.88 9.09 -2.64
N SER A 57 -3.90 10.43 -2.51
CA SER A 57 -3.62 11.37 -3.61
C SER A 57 -2.19 11.33 -4.15
N ASP A 58 -1.22 10.88 -3.36
CA ASP A 58 0.19 10.77 -3.77
C ASP A 58 0.59 9.36 -4.23
N ARG A 59 -0.40 8.46 -4.39
CA ARG A 59 -0.23 7.06 -4.74
C ARG A 59 -0.79 6.76 -6.12
N HIS A 60 -0.19 5.80 -6.80
CA HIS A 60 -0.71 5.18 -8.01
C HIS A 60 -0.89 3.65 -7.83
N PRO A 61 -2.08 3.09 -8.13
CA PRO A 61 -3.32 3.83 -8.39
C PRO A 61 -3.76 4.62 -7.14
N GLU A 62 -4.38 5.78 -7.39
CA GLU A 62 -4.88 6.66 -6.31
C GLU A 62 -6.02 5.96 -5.55
N ASN A 63 -6.95 5.39 -6.30
CA ASN A 63 -8.12 4.68 -5.79
C ASN A 63 -7.90 3.17 -5.87
N ILE A 64 -8.01 2.50 -4.73
CA ILE A 64 -7.98 1.04 -4.63
C ILE A 64 -9.29 0.56 -4.02
N LEU A 65 -9.95 -0.38 -4.71
CA LEU A 65 -11.15 -1.03 -4.22
C LEU A 65 -10.74 -2.30 -3.46
N TYR A 66 -11.17 -2.45 -2.21
CA TYR A 66 -10.86 -3.59 -1.35
C TYR A 66 -12.10 -4.17 -0.68
N ALA A 67 -12.01 -5.43 -0.26
CA ALA A 67 -13.09 -6.16 0.39
C ALA A 67 -13.07 -5.96 1.92
N GLU A 68 -14.22 -5.61 2.48
CA GLU A 68 -14.47 -5.56 3.93
C GLU A 68 -15.41 -6.70 4.34
N CYS A 69 -14.91 -7.61 5.18
CA CYS A 69 -15.65 -8.81 5.55
C CYS A 69 -16.82 -8.49 6.48
N LYS A 70 -17.97 -9.07 6.16
CA LYS A 70 -19.10 -9.23 7.07
C LYS A 70 -18.95 -10.54 7.85
N ASP A 71 -19.81 -10.72 8.85
CA ASP A 71 -19.86 -11.97 9.60
C ASP A 71 -20.22 -13.17 8.73
N CYS A 72 -19.66 -14.33 9.09
CA CYS A 72 -20.01 -15.61 8.50
C CYS A 72 -21.49 -15.93 8.73
N THR A 73 -22.16 -16.46 7.71
CA THR A 73 -23.52 -17.00 7.84
C THR A 73 -23.53 -18.32 8.64
N LEU A 74 -22.40 -19.02 8.67
CA LEU A 74 -22.20 -20.27 9.40
C LEU A 74 -21.83 -20.01 10.88
N LYS A 75 -22.52 -20.71 11.80
CA LYS A 75 -22.24 -20.64 13.24
C LYS A 75 -20.84 -21.17 13.57
N ASN A 76 -20.22 -20.62 14.62
CA ASN A 76 -18.89 -20.99 15.13
C ASN A 76 -17.72 -20.79 14.15
N MET A 77 -17.94 -20.00 13.09
CA MET A 77 -16.89 -19.56 12.17
C MET A 77 -16.64 -18.06 12.31
N VAL A 78 -15.52 -17.59 11.79
CA VAL A 78 -15.14 -16.17 11.71
C VAL A 78 -14.73 -15.87 10.28
N ALA A 79 -15.21 -14.75 9.76
CA ALA A 79 -14.79 -14.29 8.45
C ALA A 79 -13.36 -13.73 8.52
N LYS A 80 -12.55 -14.10 7.54
CA LYS A 80 -11.18 -13.60 7.37
C LYS A 80 -11.01 -13.08 5.94
N PRO A 81 -10.32 -11.94 5.77
CA PRO A 81 -10.04 -11.42 4.45
C PRO A 81 -9.01 -12.30 3.74
N ILE A 82 -9.20 -12.48 2.44
CA ILE A 82 -8.23 -13.09 1.53
C ILE A 82 -7.32 -11.96 1.04
N MET A 83 -6.05 -12.00 1.44
CA MET A 83 -5.09 -10.95 1.14
C MET A 83 -4.24 -11.29 -0.08
N LEU A 84 -4.09 -10.34 -1.00
CA LEU A 84 -3.09 -10.35 -2.07
C LEU A 84 -2.09 -9.23 -1.82
N GLN A 85 -0.80 -9.49 -2.03
CA GLN A 85 0.20 -8.44 -2.02
C GLN A 85 0.39 -7.90 -3.44
N VAL A 86 0.08 -6.62 -3.62
CA VAL A 86 0.29 -5.87 -4.87
C VAL A 86 1.34 -4.79 -4.66
N SER A 87 1.75 -4.14 -5.75
CA SER A 87 2.63 -2.97 -5.67
C SER A 87 1.84 -1.69 -5.91
N VAL A 88 2.07 -0.68 -5.08
CA VAL A 88 1.59 0.70 -5.27
C VAL A 88 2.78 1.63 -5.42
N TYR A 89 2.60 2.75 -6.11
CA TYR A 89 3.70 3.67 -6.43
C TYR A 89 3.43 5.04 -5.83
N HIS A 90 4.27 5.50 -4.91
CA HIS A 90 4.16 6.85 -4.36
C HIS A 90 5.06 7.80 -5.15
N ASN A 91 4.54 8.98 -5.47
CA ASN A 91 5.26 9.99 -6.22
C ASN A 91 6.42 10.55 -5.37
N ILE A 92 7.62 10.58 -5.94
CA ILE A 92 8.74 11.35 -5.39
C ILE A 92 9.16 12.38 -6.43
N THR A 93 9.80 13.47 -6.00
CA THR A 93 10.17 14.58 -6.90
C THR A 93 10.91 14.09 -8.15
N GLY A 94 10.41 14.45 -9.34
CA GLY A 94 11.01 14.11 -10.64
C GLY A 94 10.37 12.88 -11.31
N PRO A 95 11.08 12.15 -12.18
CA PRO A 95 10.55 11.01 -12.93
C PRO A 95 10.55 9.69 -12.13
N ALA A 96 10.91 9.73 -10.85
CA ALA A 96 11.09 8.54 -10.02
C ALA A 96 9.89 8.32 -9.09
N TRP A 97 9.71 7.08 -8.67
CA TRP A 97 8.62 6.63 -7.81
C TRP A 97 9.17 5.75 -6.69
N CYS A 98 8.42 5.64 -5.60
CA CYS A 98 8.62 4.60 -4.59
C CYS A 98 7.60 3.48 -4.78
N LYS A 99 8.06 2.33 -5.25
CA LYS A 99 7.27 1.09 -5.36
C LYS A 99 7.19 0.43 -3.99
N CYS A 100 6.01 0.42 -3.40
CA CYS A 100 5.74 -0.11 -2.06
C CYS A 100 4.85 -1.35 -2.13
N PRO A 101 5.09 -2.38 -1.30
CA PRO A 101 4.13 -3.47 -1.14
C PRO A 101 2.86 -2.98 -0.47
N PHE A 102 1.71 -3.43 -0.97
CA PHE A 102 0.38 -3.12 -0.43
C PHE A 102 -0.42 -4.41 -0.30
N ASN A 103 -0.98 -4.65 0.89
CA ASN A 103 -1.80 -5.84 1.14
C ASN A 103 -3.26 -5.51 0.86
N LEU A 104 -3.77 -6.01 -0.26
CA LEU A 104 -5.13 -5.81 -0.74
C LEU A 104 -6.03 -6.97 -0.29
N ALA A 105 -7.09 -6.67 0.44
CA ALA A 105 -8.17 -7.63 0.67
C ALA A 105 -9.02 -7.74 -0.60
N VAL A 106 -9.10 -8.93 -1.20
CA VAL A 106 -9.86 -9.16 -2.45
C VAL A 106 -11.17 -9.89 -2.25
N GLY A 107 -11.44 -10.40 -1.06
CA GLY A 107 -12.66 -11.11 -0.72
C GLY A 107 -12.54 -11.69 0.67
N CYS A 108 -13.52 -12.48 1.08
CA CYS A 108 -13.55 -13.05 2.41
C CYS A 108 -13.83 -14.56 2.38
N THR A 109 -13.36 -15.25 3.41
CA THR A 109 -13.61 -16.67 3.63
C THR A 109 -13.97 -16.94 5.09
N CYS A 110 -14.72 -18.00 5.36
CA CYS A 110 -15.04 -18.43 6.72
C CYS A 110 -14.02 -19.45 7.19
N VAL A 111 -13.46 -19.22 8.36
CA VAL A 111 -12.56 -20.18 9.04
C VAL A 111 -13.12 -20.56 10.40
N GLN A 112 -12.78 -21.76 10.87
CA GLN A 112 -13.23 -22.25 12.17
C GLN A 112 -12.61 -21.41 13.31
N LYS A 113 -13.42 -21.06 14.32
CA LYS A 113 -12.94 -20.45 15.56
C LYS A 113 -11.99 -21.45 16.24
N ARG A 114 -10.73 -21.07 16.41
CA ARG A 114 -9.78 -21.79 17.26
C ARG A 114 -9.97 -21.35 18.71
#